data_AF-B9WN70-F1
#
_entry.id   AF-B9WN70-F1
#
_cell.length_a   1.000
_cell.length_b   1.000
_cell.length_c   1.000
_cell.angle_alpha   90.00
_cell.angle_beta   90.00
_cell.angle_gamma   90.00
#
_symmetry.space_group_name_H-M   'P 1'
#
loop_
_entity.id
_entity.type
_entity.pdbx_description
1 polymer ?
#
loop_
_entity_poly.entity_id
_entity_poly.type
_entity_poly.pdbx_seq_one_letter_code
_entity_poly.pdbx_strand_id
1 'polypeptide(L)'
;MTPKKQATVVMEQNILNSDNEQLVELINSLVNTKQDELFTKYKAKAESQLESDHELIESLQAELKAKDDKIEALLEELSSLKQDSSMEFASPIRKKASGRLSQDELAKERQNICFTLDMIELLTGVKVINFENNSEEYIFDIKQSSSVRSGLTMYYQLVLASSPNPEINYIPTFLDALEGEEVEDYENAKILQKLLPDYLCENLSFPFDTLAQFYGKVNRALNRK
;
A
#
# COMPACT_ATOMS: atom_id res chain seq x y z
N MET A 1 56.01 16.80 -35.00
CA MET A 1 57.22 15.97 -35.21
C MET A 1 58.14 16.18 -34.02
N THR A 2 58.16 15.24 -33.07
CA THR A 2 59.03 15.24 -31.90
C THR A 2 60.08 14.15 -32.06
N PRO A 3 61.36 14.40 -31.75
CA PRO A 3 62.42 13.42 -32.00
C PRO A 3 62.32 12.29 -30.96
N LYS A 4 62.25 11.04 -31.45
CA LYS A 4 62.40 9.84 -30.63
C LYS A 4 63.83 9.81 -30.05
N LYS A 5 63.98 9.98 -28.73
CA LYS A 5 65.23 9.68 -28.03
C LYS A 5 65.49 8.18 -28.15
N GLN A 6 66.58 7.83 -28.84
CA GLN A 6 67.05 6.45 -28.98
C GLN A 6 67.43 5.90 -27.61
N ALA A 7 67.02 4.66 -27.32
CA ALA A 7 67.42 3.94 -26.13
C ALA A 7 68.92 3.65 -26.19
N THR A 8 69.69 4.26 -25.29
CA THR A 8 71.14 4.04 -25.16
C THR A 8 71.37 2.65 -24.59
N VAL A 9 71.69 1.68 -25.44
CA VAL A 9 72.10 0.32 -25.01
C VAL A 9 73.57 0.38 -24.57
N VAL A 10 73.81 0.26 -23.27
CA VAL A 10 75.17 0.28 -22.68
C VAL A 10 75.72 -1.15 -22.63
N MET A 11 76.80 -1.43 -23.38
CA MET A 11 77.54 -2.71 -23.31
C MET A 11 78.71 -2.62 -22.31
N GLU A 12 79.11 -3.75 -21.70
CA GLU A 12 80.19 -3.85 -20.69
C GLU A 12 81.51 -3.20 -21.13
N GLN A 13 81.81 -3.21 -22.43
CA GLN A 13 83.01 -2.60 -23.00
C GLN A 13 83.02 -1.06 -22.91
N ASN A 14 81.87 -0.41 -22.80
CA ASN A 14 81.78 1.05 -22.65
C ASN A 14 82.10 1.49 -21.22
N ILE A 15 81.96 0.61 -20.23
CA ILE A 15 82.23 0.91 -18.82
C ILE A 15 83.73 0.78 -18.52
N LEU A 16 84.41 -0.17 -19.17
CA LEU A 16 85.84 -0.45 -18.95
C LEU A 16 86.80 0.58 -19.57
N ASN A 17 86.36 1.34 -20.58
CA ASN A 17 87.20 2.30 -21.30
C ASN A 17 86.86 3.78 -21.01
N SER A 18 85.91 4.05 -20.12
CA SER A 18 85.46 5.42 -19.81
C SER A 18 86.24 6.00 -18.64
N ASP A 19 86.62 7.27 -18.74
CA ASP A 19 87.27 8.01 -17.65
C ASP A 19 86.28 8.28 -16.51
N ASN A 20 86.75 8.46 -15.27
CA ASN A 20 85.90 8.58 -14.08
C ASN A 20 84.85 9.70 -14.21
N GLU A 21 85.19 10.80 -14.89
CA GLU A 21 84.26 11.91 -15.14
C GLU A 21 83.11 11.52 -16.08
N GLN A 22 83.39 10.71 -17.12
CA GLN A 22 82.40 10.26 -18.09
C GLN A 22 81.44 9.22 -17.49
N LEU A 23 81.93 8.37 -16.58
CA LEU A 23 81.09 7.45 -15.82
C LEU A 23 80.17 8.18 -14.85
N VAL A 24 80.66 9.24 -14.19
CA VAL A 24 79.84 10.09 -13.31
C VAL A 24 78.77 10.84 -14.12
N GLU A 25 79.11 11.33 -15.30
CA GLU A 25 78.16 12.00 -16.19
C GLU A 25 77.09 11.03 -16.73
N LEU A 26 77.48 9.82 -17.10
CA LEU A 26 76.55 8.77 -17.52
C LEU A 26 75.61 8.34 -16.38
N ILE A 27 76.16 8.13 -15.17
CA ILE A 27 75.38 7.80 -13.97
C ILE A 27 74.41 8.93 -13.63
N ASN A 28 74.86 10.18 -13.62
CA ASN A 28 73.99 11.33 -13.37
C ASN A 28 72.91 11.47 -14.44
N SER A 29 73.21 11.20 -15.70
CA SER A 29 72.20 11.20 -16.77
C SER A 29 71.15 10.10 -16.57
N LEU A 30 71.55 8.90 -16.17
CA LEU A 30 70.65 7.77 -15.93
C LEU A 30 69.83 7.93 -14.65
N VAL A 31 70.43 8.49 -13.59
CA VAL A 31 69.78 8.76 -12.30
C VAL A 31 68.75 9.88 -12.46
N ASN A 32 69.13 11.00 -13.10
CA ASN A 32 68.20 12.11 -13.34
C ASN A 32 67.07 11.69 -14.28
N THR A 33 67.35 10.95 -15.35
CA THR A 33 66.30 10.51 -16.29
C THR A 33 65.30 9.55 -15.63
N LYS A 34 65.76 8.61 -14.79
CA LYS A 34 64.85 7.70 -14.06
C LYS A 34 64.07 8.40 -12.96
N GLN A 35 64.68 9.36 -12.26
CA GLN A 35 63.99 10.16 -11.25
C GLN A 35 62.92 11.06 -11.89
N ASP A 36 63.21 11.68 -13.03
CA ASP A 36 62.27 12.50 -13.79
C ASP A 36 61.10 11.66 -14.33
N GLU A 37 61.36 10.44 -14.83
CA GLU A 37 60.32 9.51 -15.25
C GLU A 37 59.43 9.07 -14.08
N LEU A 38 60.01 8.81 -12.90
CA LEU A 38 59.27 8.44 -11.70
C LEU A 38 58.39 9.60 -11.21
N PHE A 39 58.94 10.82 -11.19
CA PHE A 39 58.22 12.03 -10.82
C PHE A 39 57.08 12.32 -11.80
N THR A 40 57.32 12.16 -13.10
CA THR A 40 56.29 12.33 -14.13
C THR A 40 55.16 11.32 -13.97
N LYS A 41 55.49 10.04 -13.70
CA LYS A 41 54.49 9.00 -13.41
C LYS A 41 53.71 9.27 -12.12
N TYR A 42 54.39 9.71 -11.07
CA TYR A 42 53.73 10.07 -9.81
C TYR A 42 52.78 11.25 -10.01
N LYS A 43 53.22 12.31 -10.70
CA LYS A 43 52.41 13.47 -11.02
C LYS A 43 51.17 13.10 -11.84
N ALA A 44 51.34 12.31 -12.91
CA ALA A 44 50.23 11.85 -13.73
C ALA A 44 49.24 10.96 -12.93
N LYS A 45 49.75 10.11 -12.04
CA LYS A 45 48.91 9.29 -11.16
C LYS A 45 48.16 10.14 -10.14
N ALA A 46 48.80 11.15 -9.55
CA ALA A 46 48.18 12.06 -8.61
C ALA A 46 47.09 12.91 -9.28
N GLU A 47 47.35 13.43 -10.48
CA GLU A 47 46.36 14.16 -11.29
C GLU A 47 45.17 13.25 -11.64
N SER A 48 45.41 12.02 -12.09
CA SER A 48 44.34 11.05 -12.38
C SER A 48 43.54 10.66 -11.14
N GLN A 49 44.16 10.56 -9.97
CA GLN A 49 43.47 10.27 -8.72
C GLN A 49 42.59 11.44 -8.29
N LEU A 50 43.11 12.68 -8.38
CA LEU A 50 42.35 13.88 -8.04
C LEU A 50 41.14 14.06 -8.96
N GLU A 51 41.28 13.79 -10.25
CA GLU A 51 40.17 13.83 -11.21
C GLU A 51 39.09 12.79 -10.82
N SER A 52 39.50 11.55 -10.56
CA SER A 52 38.58 10.48 -10.16
C SER A 52 37.89 10.77 -8.83
N ASP A 53 38.61 11.33 -7.86
CA ASP A 53 38.04 11.73 -6.57
C ASP A 53 37.05 12.89 -6.75
N HIS A 54 37.34 13.83 -7.66
CA HIS A 54 36.45 14.95 -7.97
C HIS A 54 35.13 14.47 -8.60
N GLU A 55 35.20 13.60 -9.60
CA GLU A 55 34.02 12.98 -10.22
C GLU A 55 33.18 12.20 -9.19
N LEU A 56 33.83 11.46 -8.28
CA LEU A 56 33.14 10.73 -7.23
C LEU A 56 32.44 11.67 -6.24
N ILE A 57 33.12 12.72 -5.80
CA ILE A 57 32.53 13.73 -4.90
C ILE A 57 31.31 14.38 -5.54
N GLU A 58 31.41 14.75 -6.81
CA GLU A 58 30.29 15.34 -7.56
C GLU A 58 29.11 14.37 -7.66
N SER A 59 29.38 13.09 -7.96
CA SER A 59 28.33 12.06 -8.02
C SER A 59 27.62 11.85 -6.68
N LEU A 60 28.37 11.83 -5.59
CA LEU A 60 27.83 11.66 -4.24
C LEU A 60 27.04 12.88 -3.79
N GLN A 61 27.48 14.09 -4.15
CA GLN A 61 26.75 15.33 -3.88
C GLN A 61 25.43 15.37 -4.64
N ALA A 62 25.42 14.93 -5.90
CA ALA A 62 24.19 14.82 -6.69
C ALA A 62 23.23 13.78 -6.10
N GLU A 63 23.73 12.63 -5.64
CA GLU A 63 22.90 11.59 -5.02
C GLU A 63 22.33 12.04 -3.67
N LEU A 64 23.11 12.74 -2.85
CA LEU A 64 22.64 13.33 -1.59
C LEU A 64 21.50 14.33 -1.85
N LYS A 65 21.70 15.24 -2.81
CA LYS A 65 20.67 16.20 -3.19
C LYS A 65 19.39 15.50 -3.67
N ALA A 66 19.52 14.48 -4.52
CA ALA A 66 18.36 13.72 -5.01
C ALA A 66 17.62 12.97 -3.88
N LYS A 67 18.33 12.50 -2.85
CA LYS A 67 17.72 11.88 -1.66
C LYS A 67 17.04 12.91 -0.76
N ASP A 68 17.64 14.08 -0.57
CA ASP A 68 17.05 15.18 0.20
C ASP A 68 15.77 15.68 -0.47
N ASP A 69 15.78 15.89 -1.80
CA ASP A 69 14.60 16.26 -2.58
C ASP A 69 13.49 15.20 -2.45
N LYS A 70 13.86 13.91 -2.40
CA LYS A 70 12.90 12.81 -2.20
C LYS A 70 12.33 12.77 -0.79
N ILE A 71 13.13 13.07 0.23
CA ILE A 71 12.67 13.18 1.61
C ILE A 71 11.69 14.34 1.74
N GLU A 72 11.98 15.49 1.13
CA GLU A 72 11.10 16.65 1.14
C GLU A 72 9.77 16.36 0.45
N ALA A 73 9.79 15.72 -0.73
CA ALA A 73 8.56 15.29 -1.42
C ALA A 73 7.71 14.31 -0.58
N LEU A 74 8.34 13.33 0.08
CA LEU A 74 7.63 12.39 0.96
C LEU A 74 7.08 13.06 2.23
N LEU A 75 7.80 14.06 2.77
CA LEU A 75 7.32 14.85 3.90
C LEU A 75 6.11 15.70 3.51
N GLU A 76 6.12 16.29 2.32
CA GLU A 76 4.99 17.04 1.78
C GLU A 76 3.77 16.13 1.55
N GLU A 77 3.97 14.94 0.97
CA GLU A 77 2.92 13.91 0.80
C GLU A 77 2.37 13.43 2.16
N LEU A 78 3.22 13.20 3.17
CA LEU A 78 2.76 12.86 4.51
C LEU A 78 2.01 14.02 5.19
N SER A 79 2.36 15.26 4.87
CA SER A 79 1.68 16.43 5.42
C SER A 79 0.28 16.60 4.82
N SER A 80 0.12 16.40 3.51
CA SER A 80 -1.18 16.44 2.83
C SER A 80 -2.06 15.27 3.27
N LEU A 81 -1.53 14.04 3.33
CA LEU A 81 -2.29 12.89 3.85
C LEU A 81 -2.72 13.07 5.31
N LYS A 82 -1.90 13.69 6.17
CA LYS A 82 -2.29 14.00 7.56
C LYS A 82 -3.38 15.07 7.64
N GLN A 83 -3.41 16.00 6.68
CA GLN A 83 -4.43 17.03 6.62
C GLN A 83 -5.77 16.43 6.16
N ASP A 84 -5.75 15.46 5.22
CA ASP A 84 -6.94 14.70 4.81
C ASP A 84 -7.39 13.64 5.84
N SER A 85 -6.47 13.12 6.67
CA SER A 85 -6.78 12.21 7.78
C SER A 85 -7.40 12.89 9.01
N SER A 86 -7.75 14.19 8.94
CA SER A 86 -8.54 14.83 10.01
C SER A 86 -10.00 14.37 10.04
N MET A 87 -10.42 13.42 9.18
CA MET A 87 -11.50 12.52 9.53
C MET A 87 -11.05 11.64 10.69
N GLU A 88 -11.26 12.14 11.90
CA GLU A 88 -11.28 11.34 13.12
C GLU A 88 -12.14 10.09 12.84
N PHE A 89 -11.50 8.92 12.73
CA PHE A 89 -12.23 7.65 12.72
C PHE A 89 -12.81 7.47 14.13
N ALA A 90 -13.97 8.08 14.34
CA ALA A 90 -14.77 7.93 15.53
C ALA A 90 -15.51 6.61 15.42
N SER A 91 -14.94 5.56 16.02
CA SER A 91 -15.62 4.28 16.17
C SER A 91 -17.00 4.48 16.81
N PRO A 92 -18.09 3.92 16.24
CA PRO A 92 -19.45 4.08 16.75
C PRO A 92 -19.66 3.60 18.20
N ILE A 93 -18.73 2.82 18.75
CA ILE A 93 -18.81 2.23 20.10
C ILE A 93 -18.03 3.08 21.14
N ARG A 94 -17.22 4.05 20.70
CA ARG A 94 -16.42 4.88 21.61
C ARG A 94 -17.27 5.87 22.39
N LYS A 95 -17.45 5.60 23.68
CA LYS A 95 -18.07 6.54 24.63
C LYS A 95 -17.12 7.64 25.12
N LYS A 96 -15.82 7.60 24.80
CA LYS A 96 -14.82 8.60 25.21
C LYS A 96 -13.82 8.85 24.08
N ALA A 97 -13.72 10.11 23.64
CA ALA A 97 -12.71 10.59 22.70
C ALA A 97 -11.34 10.64 23.39
N SER A 98 -10.60 9.53 23.38
CA SER A 98 -9.23 9.48 23.90
C SER A 98 -8.26 9.26 22.75
N GLY A 99 -7.64 10.35 22.28
CA GLY A 99 -6.34 10.42 21.61
C GLY A 99 -6.03 9.46 20.45
N ARG A 100 -4.80 9.58 19.93
CA ARG A 100 -4.22 8.59 19.01
C ARG A 100 -4.06 7.26 19.73
N LEU A 101 -4.64 6.22 19.16
CA LEU A 101 -4.59 4.87 19.72
C LEU A 101 -3.25 4.20 19.45
N SER A 102 -2.85 3.35 20.38
CA SER A 102 -1.86 2.32 20.07
C SER A 102 -2.46 1.28 19.12
N GLN A 103 -1.60 0.64 18.34
CA GLN A 103 -1.99 -0.41 17.40
C GLN A 103 -2.67 -1.61 18.09
N ASP A 104 -2.28 -1.89 19.33
CA ASP A 104 -2.86 -2.95 20.16
C ASP A 104 -4.28 -2.61 20.65
N GLU A 105 -4.55 -1.34 20.97
CA GLU A 105 -5.89 -0.89 21.35
C GLU A 105 -6.85 -0.94 20.17
N LEU A 106 -6.38 -0.55 18.97
CA LEU A 106 -7.14 -0.70 17.73
C LEU A 106 -7.47 -2.16 17.42
N ALA A 107 -6.52 -3.08 17.64
CA ALA A 107 -6.76 -4.51 17.44
C ALA A 107 -7.82 -5.06 18.40
N LYS A 108 -7.73 -4.71 19.69
CA LYS A 108 -8.73 -5.09 20.70
C LYS A 108 -10.11 -4.51 20.39
N GLU A 109 -10.17 -3.27 19.91
CA GLU A 109 -11.43 -2.64 19.55
C GLU A 109 -12.10 -3.31 18.35
N ARG A 110 -11.33 -3.61 17.28
CA ARG A 110 -11.86 -4.39 16.14
C ARG A 110 -12.39 -5.75 16.59
N GLN A 111 -11.67 -6.42 17.49
CA GLN A 111 -12.12 -7.69 18.05
C GLN A 111 -13.45 -7.55 18.81
N ASN A 112 -13.60 -6.49 19.63
CA ASN A 112 -14.85 -6.22 20.33
C ASN A 112 -16.00 -5.90 19.38
N ILE A 113 -15.74 -5.18 18.28
CA ILE A 113 -16.73 -4.92 17.23
C ILE A 113 -17.19 -6.25 16.61
N CYS A 114 -16.26 -7.12 16.22
CA CYS A 114 -16.60 -8.43 15.67
C CYS A 114 -17.47 -9.25 16.64
N PHE A 115 -17.09 -9.34 17.92
CA PHE A 115 -17.90 -10.05 18.92
C PHE A 115 -19.29 -9.45 19.10
N THR A 116 -19.42 -8.12 19.01
CA THR A 116 -20.72 -7.46 19.12
C THR A 116 -21.59 -7.78 17.90
N LEU A 117 -21.02 -7.79 16.70
CA LEU A 117 -21.71 -8.16 15.46
C LEU A 117 -22.11 -9.64 15.46
N ASP A 118 -21.23 -10.54 15.88
CA ASP A 118 -21.53 -11.97 16.02
C ASP A 118 -22.67 -12.21 17.03
N MET A 119 -22.68 -11.46 18.14
CA MET A 119 -23.76 -11.52 19.11
C MET A 119 -25.09 -11.03 18.52
N ILE A 120 -25.07 -9.94 17.75
CA ILE A 120 -26.27 -9.43 17.06
C ILE A 120 -26.78 -10.48 16.07
N GLU A 121 -25.89 -11.09 15.29
CA GLU A 121 -26.23 -12.18 14.36
C GLU A 121 -26.86 -13.37 15.09
N LEU A 122 -26.30 -13.78 16.23
CA LEU A 122 -26.85 -14.89 17.01
C LEU A 122 -28.23 -14.57 17.61
N LEU A 123 -28.44 -13.34 18.07
CA LEU A 123 -29.70 -12.92 18.72
C LEU A 123 -30.82 -12.65 17.72
N THR A 124 -30.48 -12.14 16.54
CA THR A 124 -31.47 -11.66 15.55
C THR A 124 -31.55 -12.57 14.33
N GLY A 125 -30.51 -13.32 14.01
CA GLY A 125 -30.35 -13.99 12.73
C GLY A 125 -29.96 -13.05 11.59
N VAL A 126 -29.66 -11.77 11.88
CA VAL A 126 -29.30 -10.75 10.88
C VAL A 126 -27.81 -10.48 10.91
N LYS A 127 -27.19 -10.49 9.74
CA LYS A 127 -25.80 -10.12 9.53
C LYS A 127 -25.72 -9.08 8.41
N VAL A 128 -25.01 -7.98 8.68
CA VAL A 128 -24.57 -7.07 7.61
C VAL A 128 -23.30 -7.67 7.01
N ILE A 129 -23.37 -8.04 5.73
CA ILE A 129 -22.27 -8.68 5.00
C ILE A 129 -21.29 -7.62 4.50
N ASN A 130 -21.83 -6.55 3.94
CA ASN A 130 -21.08 -5.46 3.35
C ASN A 130 -21.80 -4.14 3.63
N PHE A 131 -21.02 -3.08 3.67
CA PHE A 131 -21.48 -1.72 3.88
C PHE A 131 -20.72 -0.80 2.93
N GLU A 132 -21.47 -0.08 2.12
CA GLU A 132 -20.93 0.92 1.21
C GLU A 132 -21.54 2.28 1.56
N ASN A 133 -20.69 3.30 1.53
CA ASN A 133 -21.07 4.67 1.84
C ASN A 133 -20.67 5.55 0.66
N ASN A 134 -21.67 5.97 -0.10
CA ASN A 134 -21.53 6.99 -1.12
C ASN A 134 -21.91 8.34 -0.50
N SER A 135 -21.42 9.46 -1.06
CA SER A 135 -21.72 10.81 -0.54
C SER A 135 -23.22 11.10 -0.41
N GLU A 136 -24.07 10.35 -1.13
CA GLU A 136 -25.51 10.53 -1.19
C GLU A 136 -26.30 9.40 -0.51
N GLU A 137 -25.73 8.20 -0.37
CA GLU A 137 -26.46 7.00 0.02
C GLU A 137 -25.62 6.03 0.86
N TYR A 138 -26.28 5.37 1.81
CA TYR A 138 -25.77 4.24 2.58
C TYR A 138 -26.37 2.94 2.06
N ILE A 139 -25.52 2.00 1.66
CA ILE A 139 -25.94 0.72 1.08
C ILE A 139 -25.52 -0.39 2.04
N PHE A 140 -26.47 -1.21 2.46
CA PHE A 140 -26.25 -2.34 3.36
C PHE A 140 -26.65 -3.64 2.68
N ASP A 141 -25.69 -4.55 2.52
CA ASP A 141 -25.98 -5.91 2.09
C ASP A 141 -26.26 -6.77 3.32
N ILE A 142 -27.45 -7.33 3.39
CA ILE A 142 -27.98 -8.01 4.56
C ILE A 142 -28.23 -9.47 4.25
N LYS A 143 -27.75 -10.33 5.15
CA LYS A 143 -28.13 -11.74 5.25
C LYS A 143 -29.01 -11.92 6.46
N GLN A 144 -30.19 -12.50 6.27
CA GLN A 144 -31.09 -12.89 7.35
C GLN A 144 -31.36 -14.39 7.32
N SER A 145 -30.96 -15.08 8.36
CA SER A 145 -31.09 -16.54 8.49
C SER A 145 -32.34 -16.90 9.27
N SER A 146 -33.01 -17.98 8.89
CA SER A 146 -34.09 -18.54 9.68
C SER A 146 -33.52 -19.26 10.92
N SER A 147 -34.20 -19.12 12.06
CA SER A 147 -33.87 -19.81 13.31
C SER A 147 -34.54 -21.18 13.43
N VAL A 148 -35.53 -21.47 12.58
CA VAL A 148 -36.32 -22.72 12.63
C VAL A 148 -35.85 -23.74 11.57
N ARG A 149 -35.62 -23.28 10.34
CA ARG A 149 -35.18 -24.09 9.20
C ARG A 149 -33.69 -23.86 8.99
N SER A 150 -32.89 -24.91 9.24
CA SER A 150 -31.45 -24.87 9.02
C SER A 150 -31.13 -24.64 7.54
N GLY A 151 -30.18 -23.76 7.25
CA GLY A 151 -29.73 -23.46 5.88
C GLY A 151 -30.58 -22.45 5.11
N LEU A 152 -31.81 -22.13 5.55
CA LEU A 152 -32.66 -21.16 4.87
C LEU A 152 -32.19 -19.73 5.18
N THR A 153 -31.70 -19.01 4.17
CA THR A 153 -31.14 -17.66 4.34
C THR A 153 -31.60 -16.72 3.24
N MET A 154 -31.96 -15.49 3.61
CA MET A 154 -32.46 -14.47 2.71
C MET A 154 -31.44 -13.35 2.59
N TYR A 155 -31.04 -13.06 1.35
CA TYR A 155 -30.16 -11.95 1.01
C TYR A 155 -30.96 -10.78 0.46
N TYR A 156 -30.69 -9.59 0.95
CA TYR A 156 -31.31 -8.37 0.43
C TYR A 156 -30.43 -7.16 0.71
N GLN A 157 -30.69 -6.08 -0.01
CA GLN A 157 -30.00 -4.82 0.16
C GLN A 157 -30.97 -3.76 0.71
N LEU A 158 -30.47 -2.93 1.64
CA LEU A 158 -31.16 -1.72 2.08
C LEU A 158 -30.34 -0.51 1.67
N VAL A 159 -30.95 0.38 0.89
CA VAL A 159 -30.35 1.66 0.47
C VAL A 159 -31.07 2.79 1.18
N LEU A 160 -30.30 3.62 1.90
CA LEU A 160 -30.80 4.75 2.67
C LEU A 160 -30.17 6.04 2.13
N ALA A 161 -30.98 7.03 1.82
CA ALA A 161 -30.46 8.35 1.46
C ALA A 161 -29.76 9.04 2.64
N SER A 162 -28.78 9.90 2.38
CA SER A 162 -28.08 10.68 3.41
C SER A 162 -28.88 11.89 3.94
N SER A 163 -30.16 11.98 3.56
CA SER A 163 -31.07 13.07 3.94
C SER A 163 -31.69 12.89 5.33
N PRO A 164 -32.07 13.98 6.04
CA PRO A 164 -32.84 13.88 7.27
C PRO A 164 -34.21 13.23 7.01
N ASN A 165 -34.53 12.16 7.74
CA ASN A 165 -35.67 11.24 7.52
C ASN A 165 -35.58 10.45 6.21
N PRO A 166 -34.61 9.53 6.08
CA PRO A 166 -34.43 8.79 4.85
C PRO A 166 -35.59 7.83 4.59
N GLU A 167 -35.98 7.75 3.33
CA GLU A 167 -36.71 6.60 2.81
C GLU A 167 -35.71 5.44 2.63
N ILE A 168 -36.14 4.23 2.97
CA ILE A 168 -35.37 3.01 2.80
C ILE A 168 -35.87 2.32 1.55
N ASN A 169 -34.97 2.07 0.62
CA ASN A 169 -35.22 1.21 -0.53
C ASN A 169 -34.72 -0.20 -0.21
N TYR A 170 -35.64 -1.15 -0.22
CA TYR A 170 -35.39 -2.57 -0.06
C TYR A 170 -35.32 -3.24 -1.43
N ILE A 171 -34.28 -4.05 -1.63
CA ILE A 171 -34.02 -4.79 -2.87
C ILE A 171 -33.77 -6.28 -2.53
N PRO A 172 -34.62 -7.22 -2.97
CA PRO A 172 -34.48 -8.65 -2.70
C PRO A 172 -33.42 -9.33 -3.58
N THR A 173 -32.14 -9.15 -3.26
CA THR A 173 -31.01 -9.70 -4.04
C THR A 173 -30.94 -11.23 -4.07
N PHE A 174 -31.63 -11.94 -3.15
CA PHE A 174 -31.76 -13.40 -3.24
C PHE A 174 -32.45 -13.90 -4.52
N LEU A 175 -33.19 -13.03 -5.22
CA LEU A 175 -33.82 -13.38 -6.49
C LEU A 175 -32.81 -13.51 -7.64
N ASP A 176 -31.67 -12.84 -7.55
CA ASP A 176 -30.61 -12.90 -8.56
C ASP A 176 -30.07 -14.33 -8.70
N ALA A 177 -30.12 -15.12 -7.61
CA ALA A 177 -29.76 -16.54 -7.61
C ALA A 177 -30.69 -17.41 -8.48
N LEU A 178 -31.89 -16.93 -8.86
CA LEU A 178 -32.78 -17.65 -9.78
C LEU A 178 -32.27 -17.62 -11.23
N GLU A 179 -31.42 -16.65 -11.56
CA GLU A 179 -30.79 -16.49 -12.87
C GLU A 179 -29.34 -17.03 -12.89
N GLY A 180 -28.79 -17.34 -11.71
CA GLY A 180 -27.43 -17.85 -11.54
C GLY A 180 -27.26 -19.36 -11.81
N GLU A 181 -26.00 -19.80 -11.81
CA GLU A 181 -25.62 -21.20 -12.04
C GLU A 181 -25.49 -22.03 -10.74
N GLU A 182 -25.46 -21.37 -9.58
CA GLU A 182 -25.25 -22.03 -8.28
C GLU A 182 -26.52 -22.74 -7.77
N VAL A 183 -26.47 -24.07 -7.75
CA VAL A 183 -27.64 -24.94 -7.45
C VAL A 183 -28.18 -24.73 -6.03
N GLU A 184 -27.31 -24.54 -5.03
CA GLU A 184 -27.74 -24.39 -3.63
C GLU A 184 -28.50 -23.07 -3.41
N ASP A 185 -27.97 -21.97 -3.93
CA ASP A 185 -28.59 -20.65 -3.84
C ASP A 185 -29.89 -20.58 -4.65
N TYR A 186 -29.93 -21.25 -5.82
CA TYR A 186 -31.13 -21.37 -6.63
C TYR A 186 -32.28 -22.09 -5.89
N GLU A 187 -32.00 -23.24 -5.26
CA GLU A 187 -33.01 -23.97 -4.50
C GLU A 187 -33.46 -23.19 -3.25
N ASN A 188 -32.53 -22.52 -2.56
CA ASN A 188 -32.85 -21.64 -1.45
C ASN A 188 -33.78 -20.48 -1.89
N ALA A 189 -33.47 -19.80 -3.00
CA ALA A 189 -34.28 -18.72 -3.56
C ALA A 189 -35.68 -19.19 -3.97
N LYS A 190 -35.81 -20.39 -4.57
CA LYS A 190 -37.11 -21.01 -4.88
C LYS A 190 -37.95 -21.29 -3.64
N ILE A 191 -37.33 -21.75 -2.55
CA ILE A 191 -38.04 -21.99 -1.29
C ILE A 191 -38.53 -20.66 -0.72
N LEU A 192 -37.69 -19.63 -0.74
CA LEU A 192 -38.05 -18.28 -0.28
C LEU A 192 -39.21 -17.69 -1.08
N GLN A 193 -39.18 -17.77 -2.41
CA GLN A 193 -40.25 -17.24 -3.26
C GLN A 193 -41.63 -17.86 -2.95
N LYS A 194 -41.66 -19.13 -2.49
CA LYS A 194 -42.89 -19.81 -2.08
C LYS A 194 -43.33 -19.49 -0.65
N LEU A 195 -42.37 -19.14 0.22
CA LEU A 195 -42.59 -18.93 1.65
C LEU A 195 -42.94 -17.48 1.97
N LEU A 196 -42.27 -16.55 1.30
CA LEU A 196 -42.39 -15.12 1.52
C LEU A 196 -43.66 -14.59 0.82
N PRO A 197 -44.33 -13.59 1.40
CA PRO A 197 -45.35 -12.82 0.69
C PRO A 197 -44.79 -12.15 -0.56
N ASP A 198 -45.59 -12.01 -1.62
CA ASP A 198 -45.20 -11.45 -2.91
C ASP A 198 -44.49 -10.10 -2.81
N TYR A 199 -44.96 -9.21 -1.92
CA TYR A 199 -44.36 -7.89 -1.74
C TYR A 199 -42.91 -7.94 -1.23
N LEU A 200 -42.47 -9.00 -0.53
CA LEU A 200 -41.07 -9.17 -0.14
C LEU A 200 -40.19 -9.67 -1.29
N CYS A 201 -40.79 -10.09 -2.39
CA CYS A 201 -40.11 -10.45 -3.63
C CYS A 201 -40.09 -9.28 -4.63
N GLU A 202 -40.53 -8.09 -4.22
CA GLU A 202 -40.51 -6.86 -5.02
C GLU A 202 -39.63 -5.80 -4.35
N ASN A 203 -39.18 -4.82 -5.13
CA ASN A 203 -38.51 -3.65 -4.57
C ASN A 203 -39.52 -2.80 -3.80
N LEU A 204 -39.18 -2.43 -2.57
CA LEU A 204 -40.07 -1.65 -1.70
C LEU A 204 -39.37 -0.36 -1.28
N SER A 205 -40.14 0.72 -1.17
CA SER A 205 -39.68 1.96 -0.56
C SER A 205 -40.59 2.27 0.63
N PHE A 206 -39.98 2.52 1.79
CA PHE A 206 -40.71 2.78 3.03
C PHE A 206 -39.91 3.69 3.98
N PRO A 207 -40.58 4.48 4.84
CA PRO A 207 -39.90 5.40 5.76
C PRO A 207 -39.10 4.65 6.83
N PHE A 208 -37.96 5.23 7.24
CA PHE A 208 -37.05 4.65 8.23
C PHE A 208 -37.74 4.17 9.53
N ASP A 209 -38.74 4.91 10.02
CA ASP A 209 -39.49 4.59 11.24
C ASP A 209 -40.19 3.22 11.19
N THR A 210 -40.40 2.67 10.00
CA THR A 210 -41.05 1.36 9.79
C THR A 210 -40.07 0.20 9.62
N LEU A 211 -38.75 0.45 9.63
CA LEU A 211 -37.72 -0.58 9.44
C LEU A 211 -37.84 -1.73 10.46
N ALA A 212 -38.12 -1.42 11.72
CA ALA A 212 -38.32 -2.43 12.76
C ALA A 212 -39.55 -3.31 12.46
N GLN A 213 -40.60 -2.75 11.88
CA GLN A 213 -41.79 -3.49 11.47
C GLN A 213 -41.49 -4.37 10.26
N PHE A 214 -40.78 -3.84 9.27
CA PHE A 214 -40.29 -4.59 8.11
C PHE A 214 -39.49 -5.81 8.55
N TYR A 215 -38.48 -5.61 9.40
CA TYR A 215 -37.67 -6.70 9.96
C TYR A 215 -38.54 -7.75 10.68
N GLY A 216 -39.51 -7.31 11.49
CA GLY A 216 -40.46 -8.20 12.14
C GLY A 216 -41.32 -9.02 11.18
N LYS A 217 -41.67 -8.46 10.01
CA LYS A 217 -42.41 -9.17 8.94
C LYS A 217 -41.53 -10.22 8.27
N VAL A 218 -40.31 -9.85 7.87
CA VAL A 218 -39.33 -10.78 7.28
C VAL A 218 -39.04 -11.94 8.25
N ASN A 219 -38.75 -11.63 9.51
CA ASN A 219 -38.43 -12.64 10.51
C ASN A 219 -39.61 -13.62 10.75
N ARG A 220 -40.85 -13.12 10.76
CA ARG A 220 -42.05 -13.97 10.87
C ARG A 220 -42.28 -14.81 9.63
N ALA A 221 -41.99 -14.28 8.44
CA ALA A 221 -42.15 -15.01 7.19
C ALA A 221 -41.13 -16.16 7.08
N LEU A 222 -39.85 -15.88 7.38
CA LEU A 222 -38.78 -16.87 7.36
C LEU A 222 -38.97 -17.99 8.38
N ASN A 223 -39.50 -17.67 9.56
CA ASN A 223 -39.70 -18.63 10.65
C ASN A 223 -41.14 -19.17 10.74
N ARG A 224 -41.94 -18.99 9.69
CA ARG A 224 -43.27 -19.59 9.61
C ARG A 224 -43.13 -21.11 9.49
N LYS A 225 -43.80 -21.84 10.39
CA LYS A 225 -43.84 -23.32 10.36
C LYS A 225 -44.54 -23.79 9.09
#